data_AF-A0A1G1Z4B9-F1
#
_entry.id   AF-A0A1G1Z4B9-F1
#
_cell.length_a   1.000
_cell.length_b   1.000
_cell.length_c   1.000
_cell.angle_alpha   90.00
_cell.angle_beta   90.00
_cell.angle_gamma   90.00
#
_symmetry.space_group_name_H-M   'P 1'
#
loop_
_entity.id
_entity.type
_entity.pdbx_description
1 polymer ?
#
loop_
_entity_poly.entity_id
_entity_poly.type
_entity_poly.pdbx_seq_one_letter_code
_entity_poly.pdbx_strand_id
1 'polypeptide(L)' 'MALTTTQGKEAALGALQKRRLENKDRKRIDNGSLYAGSPMHFDCSGCGADISVPEDYTTRPEFCPECEGLKELGWLE' A
#
# COMPACT_ATOMS: atom_id res chain seq x y z
N MET A 1 22.59 -3.25 10.56
CA MET A 1 21.51 -3.63 9.63
C MET A 1 22.14 -4.13 8.32
N ALA A 2 22.57 -5.39 8.29
CA ALA A 2 22.73 -6.11 7.02
C ALA A 2 21.37 -6.78 6.79
N LEU A 3 20.69 -6.57 5.67
CA LEU A 3 20.65 -7.56 4.59
C LEU A 3 19.88 -6.98 3.37
N THR A 4 20.16 -5.74 2.97
CA THR A 4 19.72 -5.24 1.64
C THR A 4 20.57 -5.90 0.56
N THR A 5 20.36 -7.19 0.35
CA THR A 5 21.01 -7.93 -0.74
C THR A 5 20.31 -7.64 -2.05
N THR A 6 21.05 -7.73 -3.16
CA THR A 6 20.48 -7.57 -4.50
C THR A 6 19.34 -8.57 -4.74
N GLN A 7 19.51 -9.82 -4.27
CA GLN A 7 18.49 -10.86 -4.35
C GLN A 7 17.21 -10.49 -3.58
N GLY A 8 17.35 -9.90 -2.38
CA GLY A 8 16.22 -9.42 -1.60
C GLY A 8 15.46 -8.30 -2.31
N LYS A 9 16.19 -7.36 -2.93
CA LYS A 9 15.60 -6.30 -3.74
C LYS A 9 14.81 -6.86 -4.93
N GLU A 10 15.40 -7.76 -5.70
CA GLU A 10 14.74 -8.39 -6.85
C GLU A 10 13.47 -9.16 -6.46
N ALA A 11 13.55 -9.97 -5.40
CA ALA A 11 12.41 -10.71 -4.90
C ALA A 11 11.28 -9.77 -4.44
N ALA A 12 11.62 -8.70 -3.73
CA ALA A 12 10.65 -7.73 -3.23
C ALA A 12 9.98 -6.93 -4.36
N LEU A 13 10.74 -6.56 -5.40
CA LEU A 13 10.19 -5.90 -6.60
C LEU A 13 9.31 -6.86 -7.41
N GLY A 14 9.68 -8.14 -7.52
CA GLY A 14 8.83 -9.16 -8.14
C GLY A 14 7.50 -9.34 -7.39
N ALA A 15 7.55 -9.38 -6.06
CA ALA A 15 6.34 -9.42 -5.23
C ALA A 15 5.49 -8.14 -5.36
N LEU A 16 6.11 -6.96 -5.46
CA LEU A 16 5.41 -5.70 -5.74
C LEU A 16 4.68 -5.75 -7.09
N GLN A 17 5.35 -6.24 -8.14
CA GLN A 17 4.75 -6.37 -9.46
C GLN A 17 3.53 -7.30 -9.44
N LYS A 18 3.62 -8.44 -8.76
CA LYS A 18 2.48 -9.36 -8.58
C LYS A 18 1.30 -8.66 -7.89
N ARG A 19 1.55 -7.95 -6.79
CA ARG A 19 0.49 -7.20 -6.07
C ARG A 19 -0.13 -6.09 -6.92
N ARG A 20 0.65 -5.41 -7.75
CA ARG A 20 0.12 -4.41 -8.71
C ARG A 20 -0.84 -5.05 -9.71
N LEU A 21 -0.53 -6.24 -10.19
CA LEU A 21 -1.41 -6.98 -11.11
C LEU A 21 -2.69 -7.44 -10.40
N GLU A 22 -2.57 -7.96 -9.18
CA GLU A 22 -3.72 -8.41 -8.38
C GLU A 22 -4.69 -7.25 -8.04
N ASN A 23 -4.16 -6.06 -7.78
CA ASN A 23 -4.98 -4.90 -7.42
C ASN A 23 -5.42 -4.04 -8.60
N LYS A 24 -4.99 -4.35 -9.84
CA LYS A 24 -5.23 -3.51 -11.01
C LYS A 24 -6.71 -3.21 -11.24
N ASP A 25 -7.54 -4.24 -11.08
CA ASP A 25 -8.98 -4.17 -11.34
C ASP A 25 -9.80 -4.16 -10.03
N ARG A 26 -9.15 -3.88 -8.88
CA ARG A 26 -9.82 -3.81 -7.58
C ARG A 26 -10.84 -2.68 -7.59
N LYS A 27 -12.07 -2.97 -7.14
CA LYS A 27 -13.09 -1.94 -6.93
C LYS A 27 -12.67 -1.04 -5.77
N ARG A 28 -12.50 0.25 -6.05
CA ARG A 28 -12.21 1.27 -5.04
C ARG A 28 -13.44 1.53 -4.19
N ILE A 29 -13.21 1.75 -2.90
CA ILE A 29 -14.25 2.03 -1.92
C ILE A 29 -14.44 3.54 -1.88
N ASP A 30 -15.67 3.99 -2.09
CA ASP A 30 -16.05 5.39 -1.92
C ASP A 30 -16.45 5.63 -0.47
N ASN A 31 -15.61 6.33 0.29
CA ASN A 31 -15.88 6.67 1.68
C ASN A 31 -17.17 7.50 1.84
N GLY A 32 -17.58 8.28 0.81
CA GLY A 32 -18.81 9.06 0.85
C GLY A 32 -20.09 8.20 0.86
N SER A 33 -19.98 6.94 0.44
CA SER A 33 -21.08 5.97 0.46
C SER A 33 -21.20 5.18 1.76
N LEU A 34 -20.22 5.29 2.66
CA LEU A 34 -20.19 4.56 3.92
C LEU A 34 -20.96 5.29 5.02
N TYR A 35 -21.42 4.54 6.02
CA TYR A 35 -22.08 5.13 7.19
C TYR A 35 -21.06 5.82 8.11
N ALA A 36 -21.48 6.86 8.82
CA ALA A 36 -20.68 7.47 9.88
C ALA A 36 -20.23 6.42 10.91
N GLY A 37 -18.99 6.50 11.38
CA GLY A 37 -18.38 5.44 12.20
C GLY A 37 -17.68 4.32 11.41
N SER A 38 -17.79 4.31 10.08
CA SER A 38 -17.09 3.31 9.26
C SER A 38 -15.61 3.66 9.12
N PRO A 39 -14.73 2.66 8.96
CA PRO A 39 -13.33 2.90 8.60
C PRO A 39 -13.20 3.72 7.31
N MET A 40 -12.15 4.52 7.25
CA MET A 40 -11.78 5.24 6.04
C MET A 40 -10.88 4.34 5.18
N HIS A 41 -11.16 4.30 3.89
CA HIS A 41 -10.41 3.52 2.91
C HIS A 41 -9.57 4.45 2.03
N PHE A 42 -8.31 4.07 1.83
CA PHE A 42 -7.37 4.74 0.94
C PHE A 42 -6.72 3.73 0.00
N ASP A 43 -6.23 4.20 -1.14
CA ASP A 43 -5.51 3.37 -2.09
C ASP A 43 -4.01 3.57 -1.94
N CYS A 44 -3.26 2.48 -1.79
CA CYS A 44 -1.80 2.51 -1.80
C CYS A 44 -1.29 3.00 -3.16
N SER A 45 -0.49 4.06 -3.16
CA SER A 45 0.12 4.63 -4.38
C SER A 45 1.13 3.67 -5.03
N GLY A 46 1.74 2.78 -4.23
CA GLY A 46 2.75 1.84 -4.70
C GLY A 46 2.17 0.60 -5.39
N CYS A 47 1.20 -0.06 -4.78
CA CYS A 47 0.66 -1.34 -5.26
C CYS A 47 -0.85 -1.35 -5.56
N GLY A 48 -1.56 -0.27 -5.24
CA GLY A 48 -3.02 -0.20 -5.43
C GLY A 48 -3.82 -1.02 -4.42
N ALA A 49 -3.22 -1.51 -3.33
CA ALA A 49 -3.95 -2.19 -2.26
C ALA A 49 -4.85 -1.24 -1.47
N ASP A 50 -5.91 -1.80 -0.88
CA ASP A 50 -6.76 -1.09 0.08
C ASP A 50 -6.01 -0.85 1.39
N ILE A 51 -6.08 0.38 1.90
CA ILE A 51 -5.59 0.77 3.21
C ILE A 51 -6.80 1.20 4.02
N SER A 52 -7.21 0.35 4.96
CA SER A 52 -8.28 0.65 5.89
C SER A 52 -7.71 1.22 7.18
N VAL A 53 -8.21 2.38 7.58
CA VAL A 53 -7.83 3.05 8.83
C VAL A 53 -9.08 3.45 9.61
N PRO A 54 -8.96 3.62 10.94
CA PRO A 54 -10.04 4.18 11.76
C PRO A 54 -10.56 5.52 11.22
N GLU A 55 -11.83 5.85 11.51
CA GLU A 55 -12.45 7.12 11.08
C GLU A 55 -11.73 8.36 11.65
N ASP A 56 -11.16 8.23 12.86
CA ASP A 56 -10.41 9.28 13.54
C ASP A 56 -8.96 9.43 13.04
N TYR A 57 -8.56 8.67 12.02
CA TYR A 57 -7.21 8.74 11.47
C TYR A 57 -6.98 10.08 10.75
N THR A 58 -6.04 10.87 11.28
CA THR A 58 -5.85 12.27 10.87
C THR A 58 -4.98 12.45 9.64
N THR A 59 -4.04 11.53 9.40
CA THR A 59 -3.01 11.70 8.37
C THR A 59 -3.27 10.72 7.24
N ARG A 60 -3.66 11.20 6.06
CA ARG A 60 -3.89 10.31 4.92
C ARG A 60 -2.64 9.44 4.62
N PRO A 61 -2.76 8.09 4.62
CA PRO A 61 -1.66 7.22 4.26
C PRO A 61 -1.46 7.22 2.74
N GLU A 62 -0.20 7.24 2.31
CA GLU A 62 0.18 7.20 0.89
C GLU A 62 0.52 5.77 0.42
N PHE A 63 1.10 4.97 1.31
CA PHE A 63 1.56 3.61 1.04
C PHE A 63 0.99 2.62 2.05
N CYS A 64 0.81 1.37 1.64
CA CYS A 64 0.58 0.27 2.57
C CYS A 64 1.90 -0.09 3.27
N PRO A 65 1.87 -0.80 4.42
CA PRO A 65 3.07 -1.10 5.21
C PRO A 65 4.21 -1.74 4.40
N GLU A 66 3.86 -2.61 3.46
CA GLU A 66 4.84 -3.26 2.58
C GLU A 66 5.46 -2.28 1.57
N CYS A 67 4.69 -1.33 1.02
CA CYS A 67 5.24 -0.33 0.09
C CYS A 67 5.98 0.79 0.81
N GLU A 68 5.58 1.12 2.04
CA GLU A 68 6.29 2.03 2.94
C GLU A 68 7.72 1.51 3.18
N GLY A 69 7.86 0.23 3.54
CA GLY A 69 9.18 -0.39 3.73
C GLY A 69 10.04 -0.36 2.45
N LEU A 70 9.44 -0.52 1.27
CA LEU A 70 10.17 -0.39 0.00
C LEU A 70 10.62 1.05 -0.28
N LYS A 71 9.80 2.04 0.10
CA LYS A 71 10.14 3.47 -0.01
C LYS A 71 11.28 3.82 0.94
N GLU A 72 11.22 3.38 2.20
CA GLU A 72 12.27 3.57 3.20
C GLU A 72 13.62 2.96 2.77
N LEU A 73 13.58 1.82 2.08
CA LEU A 73 14.76 1.17 1.51
C LEU A 73 15.25 1.82 0.20
N GLY A 74 14.53 2.81 -0.34
CA GLY A 74 14.85 3.45 -1.63
C GLY A 74 14.69 2.51 -2.83
N TRP A 75 13.80 1.53 -2.75
CA TRP A 75 13.53 0.56 -3.82
C TRP A 75 12.28 0.90 -4.62
N LEU A 76 11.41 1.77 -4.08
CA LEU A 76 10.29 2.34 -4.80
C LEU A 76 10.74 3.65 -5.48
N GLU A 77 10.57 3.74 -6.80
CA GLU A 77 10.77 4.96 -7.59
C GLU A 77 9.49 5.81 -7.64
#